data_AF-A0A919ZPW4-F1
#
_entry.id   AF-A0A919ZPW4-F1
#
_cell.length_a   1.000
_cell.length_b   1.000
_cell.length_c   1.000
_cell.angle_alpha   90.00
_cell.angle_beta   90.00
_cell.angle_gamma   90.00
#
_symmetry.space_group_name_H-M   'P 1'
#
loop_
_entity.id
_entity.type
_entity.pdbx_description
1 polymer ?
#
loop_
_entity_poly.entity_id
_entity_poly.type
_entity_poly.pdbx_seq_one_letter_code
_entity_poly.pdbx_strand_id
1 'polypeptide(L)'
;MHLDQADKDLLERGFEEAEKKQPELYNESNEWVERLHKMFKPGTVLEMIRNNNDDELNAFDHQYYIRYRARFGEYPDYIGSFWLRWWYMRNLIIYSNIARLATEDDRILVIYGSSHNYLLKQFIRESGLFELEHIDRYLN
;
A
#
# COMPACT_ATOMS: atom_id res chain seq x y z
N MET A 1 1.15 12.19 -8.27
CA MET A 1 1.37 12.62 -6.87
C MET A 1 2.85 12.46 -6.58
N HIS A 2 3.61 13.56 -6.62
CA HIS A 2 5.02 13.52 -6.28
C HIS A 2 5.16 13.55 -4.76
N LEU A 3 6.00 12.66 -4.23
CA LEU A 3 6.59 12.82 -2.90
C LEU A 3 7.23 14.20 -2.85
N ASP A 4 6.83 15.05 -1.90
CA ASP A 4 7.63 16.24 -1.63
C ASP A 4 8.95 15.83 -0.98
N GLN A 5 9.91 16.74 -0.93
CA GLN A 5 11.23 16.41 -0.39
C GLN A 5 11.15 16.05 1.10
N ALA A 6 10.26 16.68 1.85
CA ALA A 6 10.11 16.43 3.28
C ALA A 6 9.61 15.02 3.57
N ASP A 7 8.70 14.48 2.75
CA ASP A 7 8.21 13.11 2.86
C ASP A 7 9.30 12.06 2.58
N LYS A 8 10.20 12.35 1.62
CA LYS A 8 11.36 11.49 1.32
C LYS A 8 12.38 11.53 2.45
N ASP A 9 12.64 12.72 2.99
CA ASP A 9 13.55 12.88 4.11
C ASP A 9 13.00 12.16 5.36
N LEU A 10 11.68 12.21 5.57
CA LEU A 10 11.01 11.47 6.66
C LEU A 10 11.15 9.95 6.49
N LEU A 11 11.03 9.46 5.25
CA LEU A 11 11.23 8.06 4.89
C LEU A 11 12.65 7.59 5.23
N GLU A 12 13.65 8.26 4.68
CA GLU A 12 15.06 7.90 4.84
C GLU A 12 15.46 7.96 6.32
N ARG A 13 15.09 9.05 7.01
CA ARG A 13 15.32 9.16 8.45
C ARG A 13 14.67 8.04 9.24
N GLY A 14 13.42 7.70 8.95
CA GLY A 14 12.72 6.63 9.67
C GLY A 14 13.39 5.27 9.53
N PHE A 15 13.98 4.97 8.37
CA PHE A 15 14.76 3.75 8.17
C PHE A 15 16.09 3.78 8.93
N GLU A 16 16.85 4.86 8.81
CA GLU A 16 18.14 4.99 9.51
C GLU A 16 17.98 4.92 11.03
N GLU A 17 16.92 5.53 11.57
CA GLU A 17 16.65 5.48 13.00
C GLU A 17 16.19 4.09 13.43
N ALA A 18 15.34 3.42 12.66
CA ALA A 18 14.93 2.05 12.96
C ALA A 18 16.13 1.08 12.91
N GLU A 19 17.02 1.21 11.93
CA GLU A 19 18.24 0.40 11.82
C GLU A 19 19.15 0.58 13.05
N LYS A 20 19.33 1.82 13.52
CA LYS A 20 20.22 2.13 14.66
C LYS A 20 19.60 1.80 16.01
N LYS A 21 18.32 2.11 16.21
CA LYS A 21 17.65 2.07 17.53
C LYS A 21 16.77 0.84 17.72
N GLN A 22 16.26 0.25 16.65
CA GLN A 22 15.35 -0.90 16.67
C GLN A 22 15.81 -2.01 15.69
N PRO A 23 17.07 -2.49 15.80
CA PRO A 23 17.68 -3.35 14.79
C PRO A 23 16.94 -4.68 14.58
N GLU A 24 16.38 -5.28 15.64
CA GLU A 24 15.58 -6.50 15.52
C GLU A 24 14.34 -6.27 14.64
N LEU A 25 13.56 -5.23 14.93
CA LEU A 25 12.37 -4.86 14.17
C LEU A 25 12.71 -4.47 12.72
N TYR A 26 13.84 -3.79 12.53
CA TYR A 26 14.35 -3.44 11.20
C TYR A 26 14.72 -4.69 10.39
N ASN A 27 15.41 -5.65 10.99
CA ASN A 27 15.77 -6.91 10.34
C ASN A 27 14.54 -7.75 10.00
N GLU A 28 13.59 -7.90 10.93
CA GLU A 28 12.32 -8.58 10.65
C GLU A 28 11.53 -7.92 9.51
N SER A 29 11.56 -6.59 9.44
CA SER A 29 10.99 -5.82 8.33
C SER A 29 11.64 -6.20 7.00
N ASN A 30 12.97 -6.29 6.94
CA ASN A 30 13.69 -6.65 5.73
C ASN A 30 13.43 -8.10 5.31
N GLU A 31 13.40 -9.03 6.27
CA GLU A 31 13.01 -10.42 6.00
C GLU A 31 11.60 -10.52 5.44
N TRP A 32 10.66 -9.69 5.91
CA TRP A 32 9.31 -9.62 5.35
C TRP A 32 9.32 -9.15 3.89
N VAL A 33 10.08 -8.10 3.58
CA VAL A 33 10.23 -7.60 2.20
C VAL A 33 10.81 -8.69 1.30
N GLU A 34 11.82 -9.42 1.75
CA GLU A 34 12.38 -10.54 1.00
C GLU A 34 11.37 -11.67 0.77
N ARG A 35 10.57 -12.00 1.78
CA ARG A 35 9.50 -13.00 1.66
C ARG A 35 8.46 -12.57 0.62
N LEU A 36 8.04 -11.30 0.67
CA LEU A 36 7.13 -10.73 -0.31
C LEU A 36 7.73 -10.77 -1.73
N HIS A 37 8.99 -10.38 -1.90
CA HIS A 37 9.69 -10.47 -3.20
C HIS A 37 9.73 -11.90 -3.74
N LYS A 38 9.92 -12.91 -2.89
CA LYS A 38 9.89 -14.33 -3.30
C LYS A 38 8.50 -14.81 -3.71
N MET A 39 7.43 -14.17 -3.23
CA MET A 39 6.06 -14.46 -3.65
C MET A 39 5.73 -13.87 -5.03
N PHE A 40 6.40 -12.78 -5.41
CA PHE A 40 6.29 -12.22 -6.76
C PHE A 40 7.03 -13.10 -7.77
N LYS A 41 6.26 -13.85 -8.56
CA LYS A 41 6.80 -14.67 -9.64
C LYS A 41 6.91 -13.84 -10.92
N PRO A 42 8.07 -13.83 -11.60
CA PRO A 42 8.15 -13.30 -12.95
C PRO A 42 7.24 -14.13 -13.86
N GLY A 43 6.61 -13.47 -14.83
CA GLY A 43 5.66 -14.10 -15.73
C GLY A 43 5.26 -13.16 -16.85
N THR A 44 4.27 -13.58 -17.63
CA THR A 44 3.59 -12.72 -18.60
C THR A 44 2.91 -11.54 -17.91
N VAL A 45 2.64 -10.47 -18.66
CA VAL A 45 1.90 -9.30 -18.15
C VAL A 45 0.54 -9.72 -17.56
N LEU A 46 -0.12 -10.71 -18.17
CA LEU A 46 -1.40 -11.24 -17.69
C LEU A 46 -1.26 -11.90 -16.31
N GLU A 47 -0.26 -12.76 -16.13
CA GLU A 47 0.03 -13.39 -14.84
C GLU A 47 0.41 -12.36 -13.78
N MET A 48 1.18 -11.33 -14.16
CA MET A 48 1.51 -10.23 -13.25
C MET A 48 0.25 -9.48 -12.81
N ILE A 49 -0.68 -9.16 -13.72
CA ILE A 49 -1.95 -8.49 -13.37
C ILE A 49 -2.77 -9.36 -12.42
N ARG A 50 -2.92 -10.66 -12.71
CA ARG A 50 -3.67 -11.60 -11.85
C ARG A 50 -3.04 -11.66 -10.45
N ASN A 51 -1.72 -11.88 -10.37
CA ASN A 51 -1.01 -11.95 -9.09
C ASN A 51 -1.15 -10.65 -8.27
N ASN A 52 -1.05 -9.47 -8.89
CA ASN A 52 -1.19 -8.20 -8.18
C ASN A 52 -2.63 -7.88 -7.74
N ASN A 53 -3.63 -8.63 -8.21
CA ASN A 53 -5.03 -8.46 -7.81
C ASN A 53 -5.51 -9.52 -6.81
N ASP A 54 -4.66 -10.50 -6.46
CA ASP A 54 -4.94 -11.53 -5.46
C ASP A 54 -5.15 -10.92 -4.06
N ASP A 55 -6.30 -11.16 -3.45
CA ASP A 55 -6.69 -10.54 -2.18
C ASP A 55 -5.78 -10.98 -1.00
N GLU A 56 -5.30 -12.22 -1.00
CA GLU A 56 -4.42 -12.74 0.06
C GLU A 56 -3.02 -12.12 -0.02
N LEU A 57 -2.45 -12.04 -1.22
CA LEU A 57 -1.16 -11.38 -1.46
C LEU A 57 -1.23 -9.90 -1.13
N ASN A 58 -2.31 -9.22 -1.51
CA ASN A 58 -2.52 -7.80 -1.17
C ASN A 58 -2.67 -7.57 0.33
N ALA A 59 -3.36 -8.47 1.05
CA ALA A 59 -3.43 -8.41 2.51
C ALA A 59 -2.06 -8.67 3.15
N PHE A 60 -1.29 -9.63 2.64
CA PHE A 60 0.06 -9.93 3.11
C PHE A 60 1.05 -8.78 2.84
N ASP A 61 0.98 -8.16 1.67
CA ASP A 61 1.73 -6.92 1.36
C ASP A 61 1.36 -5.81 2.35
N HIS A 62 0.07 -5.57 2.58
CA HIS A 62 -0.36 -4.51 3.50
C HIS A 62 0.07 -4.73 4.95
N GLN A 63 0.14 -5.99 5.40
CA GLN A 63 0.60 -6.33 6.74
C GLN A 63 2.01 -5.81 7.03
N TYR A 64 2.87 -5.64 6.02
CA TYR A 64 4.20 -5.03 6.19
C TYR A 64 4.12 -3.66 6.88
N TYR A 65 3.20 -2.81 6.41
CA TYR A 65 3.07 -1.44 6.93
C TYR A 65 2.61 -1.45 8.39
N ILE A 66 1.64 -2.31 8.73
CA ILE A 66 1.08 -2.36 10.08
C ILE A 66 2.00 -3.09 11.06
N ARG A 67 2.60 -4.22 10.65
CA ARG A 67 3.45 -5.03 11.53
C ARG A 67 4.80 -4.41 11.82
N TYR A 68 5.33 -3.61 10.89
CA TYR A 68 6.67 -3.06 11.00
C TYR A 68 6.68 -1.55 10.93
N ARG A 69 6.21 -0.95 9.82
CA ARG A 69 6.35 0.50 9.62
C ARG A 69 5.63 1.33 10.67
N ALA A 70 4.50 0.87 11.20
CA ALA A 70 3.76 1.54 12.27
C ALA A 70 4.53 1.61 13.59
N ARG A 71 5.48 0.70 13.78
CA ARG A 71 6.24 0.49 15.02
C ARG A 71 7.64 1.08 14.96
N PHE A 72 8.02 1.69 13.83
CA PHE A 72 9.28 2.42 13.73
C PHE A 72 9.21 3.72 14.53
N GLY A 73 10.26 3.97 15.32
CA GLY A 73 10.32 5.08 16.26
C GLY A 73 9.68 4.74 17.61
N GLU A 74 9.98 5.59 18.58
CA GLU A 74 9.50 5.52 19.96
C GLU A 74 9.28 6.94 20.50
N TYR A 75 8.70 7.09 21.68
CA TYR A 75 8.49 8.42 22.25
C TYR A 75 9.81 9.20 22.36
N PRO A 76 9.87 10.48 21.96
CA PRO A 76 8.78 11.30 21.41
C PRO A 76 8.64 11.27 19.87
N ASP A 77 9.52 10.54 19.18
CA ASP A 77 9.63 10.54 17.71
C ASP A 77 9.02 9.27 17.09
N TYR A 78 7.70 9.27 16.93
CA TYR A 78 6.91 8.20 16.30
C TYR A 78 6.99 8.24 14.77
N ILE A 79 8.21 8.23 14.24
CA ILE A 79 8.51 8.46 12.82
C ILE A 79 7.72 7.56 11.87
N GLY A 80 7.56 6.28 12.23
CA GLY A 80 6.81 5.30 11.47
C GLY A 80 5.31 5.63 11.36
N SER A 81 4.72 6.10 12.46
CA SER A 81 3.32 6.55 12.48
C SER A 81 3.12 7.83 11.66
N PHE A 82 4.05 8.78 11.72
CA PHE A 82 3.99 9.99 10.89
C PHE A 82 4.06 9.67 9.40
N TRP A 83 4.93 8.73 9.03
CA TRP A 83 5.02 8.25 7.67
C TRP A 83 3.73 7.55 7.21
N LEU A 84 3.16 6.67 8.06
CA LEU A 84 1.91 5.98 7.77
C LEU A 84 0.71 6.92 7.63
N ARG A 85 0.65 7.99 8.44
CA ARG A 85 -0.35 9.05 8.28
C ARG A 85 -0.32 9.62 6.86
N TRP A 86 0.87 9.92 6.36
CA TRP A 86 1.03 10.39 4.99
C TRP A 86 0.63 9.31 3.96
N TRP A 87 1.04 8.06 4.16
CA TRP A 87 0.67 6.95 3.28
C TRP A 87 -0.86 6.77 3.17
N TYR A 88 -1.57 6.80 4.29
CA TYR A 88 -3.04 6.73 4.32
C TYR A 88 -3.68 7.95 3.65
N MET A 89 -3.16 9.15 3.90
CA MET A 89 -3.62 10.38 3.24
C MET A 89 -3.54 10.24 1.71
N ARG A 90 -2.46 9.68 1.16
CA ARG A 90 -2.33 9.46 -0.28
C ARG A 90 -3.40 8.52 -0.84
N ASN A 91 -3.68 7.43 -0.13
CA ASN A 91 -4.72 6.48 -0.55
C ASN A 91 -6.11 7.11 -0.48
N LEU A 92 -6.39 7.94 0.53
CA LEU A 92 -7.64 8.70 0.64
C LEU A 92 -7.78 9.74 -0.49
N ILE A 93 -6.69 10.41 -0.89
CA ILE A 93 -6.69 11.33 -2.03
C ILE A 93 -7.03 10.59 -3.33
N ILE A 94 -6.46 9.39 -3.55
CA ILE A 94 -6.77 8.57 -4.73
C ILE A 94 -8.25 8.19 -4.72
N TYR A 95 -8.76 7.66 -3.59
CA TYR A 95 -10.18 7.35 -3.42
C TYR A 95 -11.07 8.57 -3.70
N SER A 96 -10.76 9.73 -3.12
CA SER A 96 -11.54 10.96 -3.32
C SER A 96 -11.58 11.38 -4.79
N ASN A 97 -10.48 11.19 -5.53
CA ASN A 97 -10.47 11.44 -6.97
C ASN A 97 -11.32 10.45 -7.76
N ILE A 98 -11.30 9.16 -7.41
CA ILE A 98 -12.17 8.15 -8.02
C ILE A 98 -13.63 8.56 -7.80
N ALA A 99 -14.00 8.85 -6.55
CA ALA A 99 -15.37 9.21 -6.22
C ALA A 99 -15.84 10.51 -6.86
N ARG A 100 -14.95 11.48 -7.04
CA ARG A 100 -15.25 12.74 -7.74
C ARG A 100 -15.45 12.57 -9.25
N LEU A 101 -14.80 11.58 -9.86
CA LEU A 101 -14.88 11.33 -11.30
C LEU A 101 -16.06 10.44 -11.69
N ALA A 102 -16.59 9.66 -10.74
CA ALA A 102 -17.68 8.74 -11.00
C ALA A 102 -19.02 9.45 -11.21
N THR A 103 -19.76 9.00 -12.22
CA THR A 103 -21.17 9.32 -12.43
C THR A 103 -22.03 8.05 -12.33
N GLU A 104 -23.35 8.22 -12.22
CA GLU A 104 -24.27 7.08 -12.25
C GLU A 104 -24.08 6.30 -13.56
N ASP A 105 -24.09 4.96 -13.47
CA ASP A 105 -23.85 4.00 -14.58
C ASP A 105 -22.42 3.89 -15.15
N ASP A 106 -21.42 4.58 -14.58
CA ASP A 106 -20.03 4.45 -15.02
C ASP A 106 -19.39 3.10 -14.64
N ARG A 107 -18.49 2.62 -15.51
CA ARG A 107 -17.49 1.60 -15.17
C ARG A 107 -16.10 2.19 -15.22
N ILE A 108 -15.43 2.24 -14.07
CA ILE A 108 -14.12 2.86 -13.93
C ILE A 108 -13.04 1.79 -13.78
N LEU A 109 -12.10 1.74 -14.73
CA LEU A 109 -10.84 1.01 -14.57
C LEU A 109 -9.81 1.92 -13.91
N VAL A 110 -9.21 1.47 -12.81
CA VAL A 110 -8.14 2.20 -12.13
C VAL A 110 -6.85 1.38 -12.18
N ILE A 111 -5.77 2.00 -12.65
CA ILE A 111 -4.43 1.41 -12.69
C ILE A 111 -3.55 2.17 -11.71
N TYR A 112 -3.01 1.46 -10.72
CA TYR A 112 -2.18 2.00 -9.65
C TYR A 112 -1.15 0.97 -9.18
N GLY A 113 -0.17 1.41 -8.39
CA GLY A 113 0.84 0.49 -7.82
C GLY A 113 0.25 -0.44 -6.76
N SER A 114 0.68 -1.70 -6.73
CA SER A 114 0.09 -2.78 -5.92
C SER A 114 -0.02 -2.48 -4.43
N SER A 115 0.93 -1.75 -3.86
CA SER A 115 0.88 -1.37 -2.44
C SER A 115 -0.34 -0.54 -2.02
N HIS A 116 -1.00 0.11 -2.98
CA HIS A 116 -2.22 0.88 -2.75
C HIS A 116 -3.49 0.01 -2.69
N ASN A 117 -3.43 -1.23 -3.17
CA ASN A 117 -4.60 -2.06 -3.48
C ASN A 117 -5.47 -2.31 -2.25
N TYR A 118 -4.85 -2.77 -1.15
CA TYR A 118 -5.58 -3.12 0.07
C TYR A 118 -6.40 -1.93 0.61
N LEU A 119 -5.76 -0.78 0.81
CA LEU A 119 -6.43 0.41 1.36
C LEU A 119 -7.48 0.99 0.40
N LEU A 120 -7.21 0.99 -0.91
CA LEU A 120 -8.20 1.46 -1.88
C LEU A 120 -9.42 0.55 -1.91
N LYS A 121 -9.24 -0.77 -1.96
CA LYS A 121 -10.37 -1.73 -1.85
C LYS A 121 -11.14 -1.54 -0.55
N GLN A 122 -10.45 -1.30 0.57
CA GLN A 122 -11.08 -1.00 1.85
C GLN A 122 -11.94 0.27 1.77
N PHE A 123 -11.38 1.41 1.35
CA PHE A 123 -12.10 2.68 1.29
C PHE A 123 -13.28 2.64 0.32
N ILE A 124 -13.11 1.97 -0.84
CA ILE A 124 -14.18 1.76 -1.82
C ILE A 124 -15.33 0.98 -1.18
N ARG A 125 -15.04 -0.14 -0.49
CA ARG A 125 -16.06 -0.95 0.19
C ARG A 125 -16.74 -0.19 1.33
N GLU A 126 -15.97 0.49 2.18
CA GLU A 126 -16.47 1.26 3.32
C GLU A 126 -17.35 2.46 2.89
N SER A 127 -17.09 3.02 1.70
CA SER A 127 -17.89 4.14 1.20
C SER A 127 -19.35 3.79 0.91
N GLY A 128 -19.64 2.54 0.54
CA GLY A 128 -20.96 2.13 0.05
C GLY A 128 -21.38 2.78 -1.28
N LEU A 129 -20.48 3.51 -1.95
CA LEU A 129 -20.78 4.24 -3.20
C LEU A 129 -20.54 3.43 -4.47
N PHE A 130 -19.80 2.32 -4.38
CA PHE A 130 -19.33 1.55 -5.52
C PHE A 130 -19.58 0.06 -5.34
N GLU A 131 -19.86 -0.62 -6.46
CA GLU A 131 -19.73 -2.06 -6.56
C GLU A 131 -18.32 -2.40 -7.05
N LEU A 132 -17.54 -3.10 -6.23
CA LEU A 132 -16.18 -3.51 -6.59
C LEU A 132 -16.20 -4.86 -7.30
N GLU A 133 -15.71 -4.87 -8.54
CA GLU A 133 -15.63 -6.06 -9.39
C GLU A 133 -14.21 -6.63 -9.47
N HIS A 134 -14.08 -7.97 -9.51
CA HIS A 134 -12.78 -8.61 -9.67
C HIS A 134 -12.30 -8.56 -11.12
N ILE A 135 -11.03 -8.19 -11.34
CA ILE A 135 -10.48 -7.97 -12.68
C ILE A 135 -10.50 -9.24 -13.54
N ASP A 136 -10.43 -10.43 -12.94
CA ASP A 136 -10.46 -11.71 -13.67
C ASP A 136 -11.72 -11.89 -14.53
N ARG A 137 -12.83 -11.23 -14.19
CA ARG A 137 -14.05 -11.23 -15.03
C ARG A 137 -13.83 -10.58 -16.40
N TYR A 138 -12.72 -9.85 -16.56
CA TYR A 138 -12.36 -9.08 -17.76
C TYR A 138 -11.03 -9.53 -18.37
N LEU A 139 -10.37 -10.54 -17.80
CA LEU A 139 -9.10 -11.08 -18.27
C LEU A 139 -9.33 -12.44 -18.93
N ASN A 140 -9.25 -12.49 -20.26
CA ASN A 140 -9.41 -13.72 -21.06
C ASN A 140 -8.38 -14.81 -20.72
#